data_AF-A0A1I7IAJ1-F1
#
_entry.id   AF-A0A1I7IAJ1-F1
#
_cell.length_a   1.000
_cell.length_b   1.000
_cell.length_c   1.000
_cell.angle_alpha   90.00
_cell.angle_beta   90.00
_cell.angle_gamma   90.00
#
_symmetry.space_group_name_H-M   'P 1'
#
loop_
_entity.id
_entity.type
_entity.pdbx_description
1 polymer ?
#
loop_
_entity_poly.entity_id
_entity_poly.type
_entity_poly.pdbx_seq_one_letter_code
_entity_poly.pdbx_strand_id
1 'polypeptide(L)'
;MADKRKDDKGMSTSEAGKKGGEATSQSHDREFYEDIGHKGGQQSGGNFANDPERASEAGQKGGQQSGGNFANDPEKASEAGKKGGEHSRGGGRNS
;
A
#
# COMPACT_ATOMS: atom_id res chain seq x y z
N MET A 1 -38.37 -4.37 40.97
CA MET A 1 -38.70 -4.20 39.54
C MET A 1 -37.43 -4.32 38.71
N ALA A 2 -37.52 -4.97 37.56
CA ALA A 2 -36.43 -5.59 36.81
C ALA A 2 -35.49 -4.66 36.02
N ASP A 3 -34.29 -5.20 35.82
CA ASP A 3 -33.22 -4.92 34.86
C ASP A 3 -33.71 -4.42 33.47
N LYS A 4 -33.38 -3.18 33.08
CA LYS A 4 -33.59 -2.65 31.70
C LYS A 4 -32.62 -1.52 31.33
N ARG A 5 -31.31 -1.73 31.43
CA ARG A 5 -30.30 -0.79 30.90
C ARG A 5 -29.16 -1.51 30.18
N LYS A 6 -29.48 -2.47 29.32
CA LYS A 6 -28.48 -3.21 28.53
C LYS A 6 -28.79 -3.31 27.03
N ASP A 7 -29.69 -2.48 26.50
CA ASP A 7 -30.10 -2.58 25.09
C ASP A 7 -29.94 -1.28 24.29
N ASP A 8 -29.19 -0.29 24.79
CA ASP A 8 -28.70 0.86 24.01
C ASP A 8 -27.30 0.58 23.43
N LYS A 9 -27.06 -0.64 22.93
CA LYS A 9 -25.93 -0.84 22.01
C LYS A 9 -26.35 -0.26 20.68
N GLY A 10 -26.14 1.05 20.53
CA GLY A 10 -26.20 1.71 19.24
C GLY A 10 -25.39 0.93 18.20
N MET A 11 -25.80 1.02 16.94
CA MET A 11 -25.21 0.28 15.82
C MET A 11 -23.68 0.43 15.83
N SER A 12 -22.95 -0.68 15.81
CA SER A 12 -21.48 -0.62 15.83
C SER A 12 -20.96 0.02 14.53
N THR A 13 -19.74 0.58 14.58
CA THR A 13 -19.07 1.14 13.39
C THR A 13 -18.93 0.11 12.27
N SER A 14 -18.63 -1.14 12.62
CA SER A 14 -18.56 -2.26 11.68
C SER A 14 -19.91 -2.56 11.04
N GLU A 15 -21.00 -2.58 11.82
CA GLU A 15 -22.35 -2.78 11.30
C GLU A 15 -22.82 -1.61 10.44
N ALA A 16 -22.50 -0.38 10.83
CA ALA A 16 -22.79 0.82 10.05
C ALA A 16 -22.04 0.80 8.70
N GLY A 17 -20.76 0.39 8.69
CA GLY A 17 -19.96 0.24 7.48
C GLY A 17 -20.54 -0.83 6.55
N LYS A 18 -20.89 -2.01 7.08
CA LYS A 18 -21.51 -3.08 6.30
C LYS A 18 -22.84 -2.63 5.68
N LYS A 19 -23.72 -2.03 6.49
CA LYS A 19 -25.02 -1.54 6.03
C LYS A 19 -24.90 -0.43 4.98
N GLY A 20 -23.93 0.48 5.14
CA GLY A 20 -23.65 1.52 4.14
C GLY A 20 -23.15 0.94 2.82
N GLY A 21 -22.27 -0.07 2.89
CA GLY A 21 -21.80 -0.80 1.71
C GLY A 21 -22.93 -1.52 0.98
N GLU A 22 -23.79 -2.25 1.71
CA GLU A 22 -24.94 -2.97 1.14
C GLU A 22 -25.95 -2.03 0.49
N ALA A 23 -26.25 -0.88 1.12
CA ALA A 23 -27.13 0.12 0.53
C ALA A 23 -26.55 0.73 -0.76
N THR A 24 -25.23 0.95 -0.79
CA THR A 24 -24.53 1.48 -1.97
C THR A 24 -24.53 0.45 -3.10
N SER A 25 -24.26 -0.82 -2.80
CA SER A 25 -24.21 -1.88 -3.82
C SER A 25 -25.58 -2.27 -4.38
N GLN A 26 -26.66 -1.96 -3.66
CA GLN A 26 -28.03 -2.14 -4.16
C GLN A 26 -28.46 -1.04 -5.14
N SER A 27 -27.81 0.13 -5.10
CA SER A 27 -28.21 1.32 -5.87
C SER A 27 -27.26 1.64 -7.04
N HIS A 28 -26.09 0.99 -7.10
CA HIS A 28 -25.06 1.29 -8.08
C HIS A 28 -24.51 0.02 -8.73
N ASP A 29 -24.20 0.14 -10.03
CA ASP A 29 -23.70 -0.95 -10.85
C ASP A 29 -22.17 -0.96 -10.95
N ARG A 30 -21.64 -1.92 -11.70
CA ARG A 30 -20.21 -2.10 -11.94
C ARG A 30 -19.50 -0.81 -12.40
N GLU A 31 -20.11 -0.07 -13.32
CA GLU A 31 -19.52 1.15 -13.89
C GLU A 31 -19.25 2.22 -12.82
N PHE A 32 -20.09 2.30 -11.79
CA PHE A 32 -19.89 3.24 -10.68
C PHE A 32 -18.62 2.91 -9.88
N TYR A 33 -18.40 1.62 -9.57
CA TYR A 33 -17.19 1.19 -8.87
C TYR A 33 -15.94 1.33 -9.73
N GLU A 34 -16.06 1.09 -11.04
CA GLU A 34 -14.97 1.29 -12.00
C GLU A 34 -14.57 2.78 -12.11
N ASP A 35 -15.54 3.70 -12.17
CA ASP A 35 -15.29 5.14 -12.16
C ASP A 35 -14.62 5.61 -10.87
N ILE A 36 -15.09 5.14 -9.71
CA ILE A 36 -14.46 5.45 -8.41
C ILE A 36 -13.03 4.90 -8.35
N GLY A 37 -12.82 3.66 -8.78
CA GLY A 37 -11.49 3.05 -8.83
C GLY A 37 -10.55 3.81 -9.76
N HIS A 38 -11.04 4.21 -10.94
CA HIS A 38 -10.29 5.00 -11.91
C HIS A 38 -9.93 6.38 -11.36
N LYS A 39 -10.90 7.12 -10.79
CA LYS A 39 -10.66 8.41 -10.13
C LYS A 39 -9.67 8.29 -8.97
N GLY A 40 -9.79 7.26 -8.14
CA GLY A 40 -8.85 6.99 -7.05
C GLY A 40 -7.43 6.69 -7.53
N GLY A 41 -7.30 5.93 -8.63
CA GLY A 41 -6.02 5.68 -9.29
C GLY A 41 -5.39 6.94 -9.89
N GLN A 42 -6.20 7.78 -10.53
CA GLN A 42 -5.76 9.09 -11.06
C GLN A 42 -5.35 10.05 -9.93
N GLN A 43 -6.11 10.11 -8.84
CA GLN A 43 -5.83 10.97 -7.68
C GLN A 43 -4.62 10.51 -6.88
N SER A 44 -4.38 9.19 -6.82
CA SER A 44 -3.14 8.63 -6.28
C SER A 44 -1.93 8.91 -7.20
N GLY A 45 -2.13 9.65 -8.30
CA GLY A 45 -1.20 10.09 -9.35
C GLY A 45 -0.60 9.00 -10.21
N GLY A 46 -1.40 7.97 -10.44
CA GLY A 46 -1.15 6.98 -11.48
C GLY A 46 0.03 6.05 -11.22
N ASN A 47 0.16 5.05 -12.09
CA ASN A 47 1.39 4.29 -12.25
C ASN A 47 2.55 5.28 -12.46
N PHE A 48 3.65 5.10 -11.75
CA PHE A 48 4.93 5.82 -11.94
C PHE A 48 5.39 5.86 -13.41
N ALA A 49 4.87 4.98 -14.27
CA ALA A 49 5.10 4.97 -15.71
C ALA A 49 4.58 6.22 -16.45
N ASN A 50 3.51 6.86 -15.96
CA ASN A 50 2.86 7.99 -16.63
C ASN A 50 3.32 9.36 -16.10
N ASP A 51 4.06 9.38 -14.99
CA ASP A 51 4.60 10.59 -14.37
C ASP A 51 6.07 10.34 -13.98
N PRO A 52 7.01 10.55 -14.92
CA PRO A 52 8.44 10.31 -14.70
C PRO A 52 9.04 11.19 -13.62
N GLU A 53 8.51 12.40 -13.43
CA GLU A 53 8.99 13.32 -12.39
C GLU A 53 8.64 12.77 -11.01
N ARG A 54 7.40 12.34 -10.82
CA ARG A 54 6.96 11.68 -9.60
C ARG A 54 7.67 10.35 -9.34
N ALA A 55 7.91 9.56 -10.39
CA ALA A 55 8.68 8.33 -10.29
C ALA A 55 10.13 8.61 -9.84
N SER A 56 10.75 9.63 -10.43
CA SER A 56 12.08 10.10 -10.06
C SER A 56 12.10 10.60 -8.62
N GLU A 57 11.13 11.40 -8.19
CA GLU A 57 11.04 11.90 -6.81
C GLU A 57 10.88 10.75 -5.80
N ALA A 58 9.99 9.79 -6.08
CA ALA A 58 9.80 8.61 -5.24
C ALA A 58 11.07 7.75 -5.17
N GLY A 59 11.75 7.55 -6.31
CA GLY A 59 13.03 6.83 -6.39
C GLY A 59 14.15 7.55 -5.63
N GLN A 60 14.23 8.88 -5.76
CA GLN A 60 15.19 9.72 -5.03
C GLN A 60 14.95 9.66 -3.52
N LYS A 61 13.70 9.84 -3.06
CA LYS A 61 13.33 9.73 -1.65
C LYS A 61 13.63 8.33 -1.10
N GLY A 62 13.28 7.27 -1.85
CA GLY A 62 13.61 5.90 -1.49
C GLY A 62 15.11 5.65 -1.37
N GLY A 63 15.91 6.16 -2.32
CA GLY A 63 17.37 6.06 -2.30
C GLY A 63 18.04 6.90 -1.21
N GLN A 64 17.46 8.05 -0.85
CA GLN A 64 17.90 8.85 0.29
C GLN A 64 17.63 8.11 1.61
N GLN A 65 16.46 7.48 1.77
CA GLN A 65 16.14 6.69 2.95
C GLN A 65 16.97 5.42 3.07
N SER A 66 17.39 4.81 1.95
CA SER A 66 18.34 3.69 1.97
C SER A 66 19.80 4.12 2.21
N GLY A 67 20.04 5.40 2.52
CA GLY A 67 21.34 5.90 2.96
C GLY A 67 22.17 6.64 1.91
N GLY A 68 21.65 6.91 0.72
CA GLY A 68 22.34 7.69 -0.31
C GLY A 68 23.50 6.97 -1.02
N ASN A 69 24.12 7.68 -1.98
CA ASN A 69 25.01 7.15 -3.02
C ASN A 69 26.23 6.36 -2.48
N PHE A 70 26.22 5.03 -2.67
CA PHE A 70 27.29 4.09 -2.30
C PHE A 70 28.69 4.45 -2.83
N ALA A 71 28.78 5.31 -3.85
CA ALA A 71 30.05 5.77 -4.40
C ALA A 71 30.90 6.58 -3.40
N ASN A 72 30.26 7.23 -2.42
CA ASN A 72 30.94 8.09 -1.44
C ASN A 72 31.11 7.42 -0.06
N ASP A 73 30.56 6.21 0.13
CA ASP A 73 30.60 5.46 1.38
C ASP A 73 30.86 3.96 1.11
N PRO A 74 32.15 3.56 1.03
CA PRO A 74 32.55 2.20 0.69
C PRO A 74 32.13 1.16 1.73
N GLU A 75 32.01 1.56 3.00
CA GLU A 75 31.57 0.69 4.10
C GLU A 75 30.10 0.35 3.91
N LYS A 76 29.25 1.37 3.67
CA LYS A 76 27.82 1.17 3.36
C LYS A 76 27.60 0.37 2.08
N ALA A 77 28.42 0.59 1.06
CA ALA A 77 28.40 -0.21 -0.18
C ALA A 77 28.69 -1.68 0.10
N SER A 78 29.70 -1.95 0.93
CA SER A 78 30.05 -3.30 1.36
C SER A 78 28.95 -3.96 2.20
N GLU A 79 28.31 -3.23 3.12
CA GLU A 79 27.19 -3.76 3.92
C GLU A 79 25.97 -4.11 3.04
N ALA A 80 25.58 -3.22 2.12
CA ALA A 80 24.50 -3.49 1.19
C ALA A 80 24.81 -4.66 0.25
N GLY A 81 26.05 -4.75 -0.25
CA GLY A 81 26.53 -5.87 -1.06
C GLY A 81 26.55 -7.20 -0.31
N LYS A 82 26.99 -7.21 0.96
CA LYS A 82 26.92 -8.37 1.84
C LYS A 82 25.47 -8.81 2.05
N LYS A 83 24.58 -7.90 2.44
CA LYS A 83 23.16 -8.19 2.67
C LYS A 83 22.45 -8.69 1.41
N GLY A 84 22.74 -8.11 0.24
CA GLY A 84 22.22 -8.58 -1.06
C GLY A 84 22.77 -9.95 -1.46
N GLY A 85 24.05 -10.22 -1.16
CA GLY A 85 24.69 -11.50 -1.42
C GLY A 85 24.27 -12.63 -0.47
N GLU A 86 23.87 -12.30 0.76
CA GLU A 86 23.37 -13.27 1.75
C GLU A 86 22.08 -13.95 1.28
N HIS A 87 21.21 -13.25 0.56
CA HIS A 87 20.01 -13.82 -0.06
C HIS A 87 20.29 -14.65 -1.33
N SER A 88 21.51 -14.59 -1.88
CA SER A 88 21.89 -15.31 -3.10
C SER A 88 22.47 -16.71 -2.85
N ARG A 89 22.55 -17.16 -1.58
CA ARG A 89 22.97 -18.52 -1.24
C ARG A 89 21.79 -19.50 -1.38
N GLY A 90 21.54 -19.95 -2.60
CA GLY A 90 20.55 -21.01 -2.85
C GLY A 90 20.46 -21.56 -4.28
N GLY A 91 21.27 -21.07 -5.24
CA GLY A 91 21.35 -21.63 -6.59
C GLY A 91 22.29 -22.83 -6.66
N GLY A 92 22.06 -23.85 -5.84
CA GLY A 92 22.77 -25.13 -5.92
C GLY A 92 22.38 -25.86 -7.19
N ARG A 93 23.26 -25.80 -8.19
CA ARG A 93 23.22 -26.60 -9.42
C ARG A 93 23.05 -28.07 -9.05
N ASN A 94 21.95 -28.68 -9.46
CA ASN A 94 21.80 -30.13 -9.48
C ASN A 94 22.29 -30.60 -10.86
N SER A 95 23.34 -31.41 -10.87
CA SER A 95 23.91 -32.10 -12.04
C SER A 95 24.09 -33.56 -11.68
#